data_AF-A0A6H9I937-F1
#
_entry.id   AF-A0A6H9I937-F1
#
_cell.length_a   1.000
_cell.length_b   1.000
_cell.length_c   1.000
_cell.angle_alpha   90.00
_cell.angle_beta   90.00
_cell.angle_gamma   90.00
#
_symmetry.space_group_name_H-M   'P 1'
#
loop_
_entity.id
_entity.type
_entity.pdbx_description
1 polymer ?
#
loop_
_entity_poly.entity_id
_entity_poly.type
_entity_poly.pdbx_seq_one_letter_code
_entity_poly.pdbx_strand_id
1 'polypeptide(L)'
;MNEVFARARRPVAGSRAGAPRKAAWLVAATLAAALSAPGCAQRDPNRSGLFEAYRTDLPQGNYLTQQMLGQVKEGMSREQVRFALGTPLLRHVFHPDRWDYVFRYQFPNGRAELRRATIVFRDDRVVAIEADALPAKEDPADPALPGYRPPATAEARS
;
A
#
# COMPACT_ATOMS: atom_id res chain seq x y z
N MET A 1 -51.99 -88.59 -5.37
CA MET A 1 -51.92 -88.98 -3.94
C MET A 1 -50.57 -88.50 -3.41
N ASN A 2 -50.42 -87.56 -2.50
CA ASN A 2 -51.37 -86.94 -1.57
C ASN A 2 -50.79 -85.57 -1.19
N GLU A 3 -51.67 -84.56 -1.15
CA GLU A 3 -51.49 -83.38 -0.31
C GLU A 3 -51.32 -83.86 1.16
N VAL A 4 -50.73 -83.13 2.11
CA VAL A 4 -51.39 -82.06 2.87
C VAL A 4 -50.36 -81.39 3.79
N PHE A 5 -50.62 -80.11 4.09
CA PHE A 5 -50.28 -79.35 5.31
C PHE A 5 -49.29 -78.19 5.17
N ALA A 6 -49.92 -77.07 4.80
CA ALA A 6 -49.63 -75.69 5.17
C ALA A 6 -48.77 -75.51 6.43
N ARG A 7 -47.67 -74.76 6.29
CA ARG A 7 -46.92 -74.18 7.40
C ARG A 7 -46.88 -72.66 7.27
N ALA A 8 -47.24 -72.02 8.37
CA ALA A 8 -47.60 -70.62 8.51
C ALA A 8 -46.55 -69.62 7.97
N ARG A 9 -47.02 -68.58 7.29
CA ARG A 9 -46.24 -67.38 6.97
C ARG A 9 -46.00 -66.60 8.26
N ARG A 10 -44.73 -66.47 8.66
CA ARG A 10 -44.30 -65.52 9.71
C ARG A 10 -44.06 -64.15 9.08
N PRO A 11 -44.64 -63.06 9.60
CA PRO A 11 -44.19 -61.73 9.21
C PRO A 11 -42.83 -61.47 9.89
N VAL A 12 -41.78 -61.24 9.10
CA VAL A 12 -40.54 -60.67 9.62
C VAL A 12 -40.81 -59.18 9.85
N ALA A 13 -40.97 -58.84 11.13
CA ALA A 13 -41.04 -57.48 11.61
C ALA A 13 -39.80 -56.68 11.18
N GLY A 14 -40.04 -55.45 10.72
CA GLY A 14 -39.01 -54.53 10.26
C GLY A 14 -38.05 -54.10 11.36
N SER A 15 -36.81 -53.82 10.95
CA SER A 15 -35.91 -52.95 11.66
C SER A 15 -35.45 -51.86 10.68
N ARG A 16 -36.23 -50.77 10.58
CA ARG A 16 -35.68 -49.50 10.11
C ARG A 16 -34.90 -48.94 11.28
N ALA A 17 -33.58 -49.13 11.27
CA ALA A 17 -32.68 -48.49 12.22
C ALA A 17 -32.83 -46.96 12.07
N GLY A 18 -33.62 -46.36 12.95
CA GLY A 18 -33.67 -44.91 13.11
C GLY A 18 -32.32 -44.45 13.63
N ALA A 19 -31.56 -43.75 12.79
CA ALA A 19 -30.35 -43.07 13.23
C ALA A 19 -30.70 -42.21 14.46
N PRO A 20 -29.94 -42.29 15.56
CA PRO A 20 -30.28 -41.57 16.77
C PRO A 20 -30.22 -40.07 16.46
N ARG A 21 -31.34 -39.37 16.67
CA ARG A 21 -31.48 -37.91 16.44
C ARG A 21 -30.31 -37.12 17.06
N LYS A 22 -29.73 -37.64 18.15
CA LYS A 22 -28.54 -37.09 18.83
C LYS A 22 -27.28 -37.02 17.94
N ALA A 23 -27.07 -37.98 17.03
CA ALA A 23 -25.96 -37.96 16.08
C ALA A 23 -26.11 -36.83 15.06
N ALA A 24 -27.34 -36.55 14.61
CA ALA A 24 -27.62 -35.41 13.74
C ALA A 24 -27.40 -34.07 14.44
N TRP A 25 -27.77 -33.96 15.73
CA TRP A 25 -27.50 -32.76 16.54
C TRP A 25 -25.99 -32.56 16.79
N LEU A 26 -25.24 -33.63 17.02
CA LEU A 26 -23.78 -33.55 17.21
C LEU A 26 -23.04 -33.14 15.93
N VAL A 27 -23.48 -33.62 14.77
CA VAL A 27 -22.95 -33.20 13.46
C VAL A 27 -23.32 -31.76 13.13
N ALA A 28 -24.55 -31.33 13.42
CA ALA A 28 -24.96 -29.94 13.22
C ALA A 28 -24.21 -28.96 14.13
N ALA A 29 -23.96 -29.34 15.39
CA ALA A 29 -23.22 -28.53 16.35
C ALA A 29 -21.73 -28.39 15.97
N THR A 30 -21.12 -29.45 15.42
CA THR A 30 -19.73 -29.39 14.93
C THR A 30 -19.61 -28.57 13.63
N LEU A 31 -20.59 -28.63 12.73
CA LEU A 31 -20.61 -27.77 11.54
C LEU A 31 -20.79 -26.28 11.90
N ALA A 32 -21.63 -25.96 12.88
CA ALA A 32 -21.86 -24.58 13.33
C ALA A 32 -20.63 -23.99 14.07
N ALA A 33 -19.89 -24.82 14.82
CA ALA A 33 -18.65 -24.40 15.48
C ALA A 33 -17.54 -24.06 14.48
N ALA A 34 -17.47 -24.74 13.32
CA ALA A 34 -16.46 -24.47 12.29
C ALA A 34 -16.68 -23.14 11.54
N LEU A 35 -17.90 -22.59 11.55
CA LEU A 35 -18.25 -21.30 10.95
C LEU A 35 -18.02 -20.11 11.91
N SER A 36 -17.67 -20.39 13.16
CA SER A 36 -17.46 -19.37 14.20
C SER A 36 -16.00 -18.94 14.35
N ALA A 37 -15.12 -19.29 13.41
CA ALA A 37 -13.80 -18.69 13.39
C ALA A 37 -13.99 -17.18 13.22
N PRO A 38 -13.57 -16.33 14.18
CA PRO A 38 -13.45 -14.91 13.92
C PRO A 38 -12.42 -14.80 12.80
N GLY A 39 -12.91 -14.67 11.57
CA GLY A 39 -12.04 -14.41 10.43
C GLY A 39 -11.20 -13.20 10.80
N CYS A 40 -9.89 -13.38 10.84
CA CYS A 40 -8.93 -12.30 11.06
C CYS A 40 -8.97 -11.36 9.84
N ALA A 41 -10.09 -10.68 9.63
CA ALA A 41 -10.21 -9.56 8.73
C ALA A 41 -9.69 -8.35 9.51
N GLN A 42 -8.37 -8.18 9.49
CA GLN A 42 -7.72 -6.96 9.95
C GLN A 42 -8.38 -5.79 9.21
N ARG A 43 -9.22 -5.03 9.91
CA ARG A 43 -9.91 -3.87 9.35
C ARG A 43 -8.94 -2.71 9.30
N ASP A 44 -8.07 -2.73 8.30
CA ASP A 44 -7.21 -1.59 7.97
C ASP A 44 -8.05 -0.56 7.18
N PRO A 45 -8.29 0.65 7.70
CA PRO A 45 -9.07 1.68 7.00
C PRO A 45 -8.42 2.16 5.69
N ASN A 46 -7.16 1.82 5.42
CA ASN A 46 -6.47 2.08 4.16
C ASN A 46 -6.57 0.92 3.15
N ARG A 47 -7.27 -0.16 3.48
CA ARG A 47 -7.37 -1.36 2.62
C ARG A 47 -8.84 -1.64 2.29
N SER A 48 -9.21 -1.43 1.03
CA SER A 48 -10.61 -1.42 0.58
C SER A 48 -11.10 -2.76 0.01
N GLY A 49 -10.45 -3.88 0.34
CA GLY A 49 -10.92 -5.22 0.00
C GLY A 49 -9.89 -6.34 0.18
N LEU A 50 -10.34 -7.59 0.02
CA LEU A 50 -9.52 -8.81 0.10
C LEU A 50 -8.55 -8.99 -1.09
N PHE A 51 -8.66 -8.16 -2.14
CA PHE A 51 -7.92 -8.30 -3.40
C PHE A 51 -7.11 -7.05 -3.80
N GLU A 52 -6.85 -6.13 -2.88
CA GLU A 52 -6.06 -4.93 -3.20
C GLU A 52 -4.58 -5.30 -3.35
N ALA A 53 -4.09 -5.21 -4.60
CA ALA A 53 -2.69 -5.40 -4.93
C ALA A 53 -1.83 -4.39 -4.17
N TYR A 54 -0.74 -4.86 -3.55
CA TYR A 54 0.20 -4.02 -2.83
C TYR A 54 0.77 -2.94 -3.77
N ARG A 55 0.57 -1.67 -3.42
CA ARG A 55 1.19 -0.54 -4.10
C ARG A 55 2.31 -0.01 -3.21
N THR A 56 3.55 -0.14 -3.67
CA THR A 56 4.71 0.40 -2.97
C THR A 56 4.76 1.92 -3.13
N ASP A 57 5.08 2.62 -2.05
CA ASP A 57 5.46 4.03 -2.10
C ASP A 57 6.79 4.17 -2.84
N LEU A 58 6.80 4.91 -3.95
CA LEU A 58 7.98 5.08 -4.79
C LEU A 58 8.37 6.55 -4.83
N PRO A 59 9.28 7.02 -3.95
CA PRO A 59 9.89 8.33 -4.10
C PRO A 59 10.81 8.32 -5.33
N GLN A 60 10.57 9.23 -6.27
CA GLN A 60 11.34 9.35 -7.51
C GLN A 60 11.81 10.79 -7.70
N GLY A 61 13.13 10.98 -7.88
CA GLY A 61 13.70 12.29 -8.19
C GLY A 61 14.44 12.95 -7.03
N ASN A 62 14.61 14.27 -7.12
CA ASN A 62 15.37 15.06 -6.15
C ASN A 62 14.44 15.64 -5.08
N TYR A 63 14.48 15.12 -3.85
CA TYR A 63 13.71 15.69 -2.74
C TYR A 63 14.23 17.10 -2.41
N LEU A 64 13.34 18.09 -2.46
CA LEU A 64 13.65 19.49 -2.22
C LEU A 64 12.65 20.12 -1.25
N THR A 65 13.16 21.04 -0.44
CA THR A 65 12.40 21.84 0.52
C THR A 65 12.61 23.32 0.24
N GLN A 66 11.71 24.18 0.72
CA GLN A 66 11.88 25.63 0.62
C GLN A 66 13.15 26.10 1.34
N GLN A 67 13.49 25.47 2.47
CA GLN A 67 14.74 25.75 3.19
C GLN A 67 15.97 25.49 2.33
N MET A 68 16.02 24.37 1.61
CA MET A 68 17.12 24.06 0.69
C MET A 68 17.14 25.05 -0.48
N LEU A 69 15.99 25.33 -1.07
CA LEU A 69 15.89 26.27 -2.19
C LEU A 69 16.33 27.69 -1.79
N GLY A 70 16.04 28.12 -0.57
CA GLY A 70 16.46 29.40 -0.01
C GLY A 70 17.97 29.53 0.19
N GLN A 71 18.74 28.43 0.10
CA GLN A 71 20.20 28.49 0.06
C GLN A 71 20.70 28.98 -1.31
N VAL A 72 19.92 28.77 -2.38
CA VAL A 72 20.26 29.24 -3.72
C VAL A 72 19.81 30.69 -3.88
N LYS A 73 20.72 31.52 -4.40
CA LYS A 73 20.48 32.94 -4.65
C LYS A 73 20.84 33.28 -6.08
N GLU A 74 20.24 34.34 -6.59
CA GLU A 74 20.61 34.94 -7.87
C GLU A 74 22.12 35.28 -7.89
N GLY A 75 22.77 35.07 -9.04
CA GLY A 75 24.22 35.27 -9.21
C GLY A 75 25.11 34.10 -8.78
N MET A 76 24.56 33.04 -8.17
CA MET A 76 25.33 31.82 -7.86
C MET A 76 25.75 31.09 -9.15
N SER A 77 26.91 30.43 -9.12
CA SER A 77 27.35 29.58 -10.24
C SER A 77 26.67 28.20 -10.22
N ARG A 78 26.68 27.50 -11.35
CA ARG A 78 26.15 26.13 -11.47
C ARG A 78 26.76 25.17 -10.45
N GLU A 79 28.05 25.28 -10.17
CA GLU A 79 28.77 24.47 -9.18
C GLU A 79 28.24 24.72 -7.76
N GLN A 80 27.99 25.98 -7.41
CA GLN A 80 27.45 26.37 -6.11
C GLN A 80 26.03 25.84 -5.94
N VAL A 81 25.20 25.96 -6.96
CA VAL A 81 23.84 25.38 -6.97
C VAL A 81 23.90 23.86 -6.81
N ARG A 82 24.79 23.19 -7.54
CA ARG A 82 24.98 21.73 -7.43
C ARG A 82 25.44 21.30 -6.04
N PHE A 83 26.24 22.13 -5.38
CA PHE A 83 26.67 21.86 -4.00
C PHE A 83 25.53 22.03 -2.99
N ALA A 84 24.67 23.04 -3.19
CA ALA A 84 23.54 23.30 -2.29
C ALA A 84 22.38 22.31 -2.47
N LEU A 85 21.99 22.02 -3.71
CA LEU A 85 20.78 21.24 -4.02
C LEU A 85 21.08 19.83 -4.55
N GLY A 86 22.34 19.50 -4.80
CA GLY A 86 22.74 18.28 -5.48
C GLY A 86 22.63 18.39 -7.01
N THR A 87 22.93 17.27 -7.68
CA THR A 87 22.89 17.20 -9.15
C THR A 87 21.45 16.99 -9.61
N PRO A 88 20.94 17.82 -10.55
CA PRO A 88 19.61 17.59 -11.11
C PRO A 88 19.60 16.24 -11.85
N LEU A 89 18.55 15.46 -11.63
CA LEU A 89 18.43 14.12 -12.23
C LEU A 89 18.25 14.19 -13.76
N LEU A 90 17.74 15.32 -14.27
CA LEU A 90 17.53 15.58 -15.69
C LEU A 90 18.22 16.88 -16.10
N ARG A 91 19.25 16.78 -16.94
CA ARG A 91 19.80 17.92 -17.68
C ARG A 91 19.24 17.88 -19.09
N HIS A 92 18.42 18.86 -19.45
CA HIS A 92 17.90 18.95 -20.80
C HIS A 92 19.02 19.28 -21.79
N VAL A 93 19.27 18.38 -22.75
CA VAL A 93 20.31 18.56 -23.79
C VAL A 93 20.05 19.79 -24.66
N PHE A 94 18.77 20.16 -24.84
CA PHE A 94 18.34 21.29 -25.66
C PHE A 94 18.28 22.63 -24.89
N HIS A 95 18.29 22.58 -23.55
CA HIS A 95 18.22 23.77 -22.69
C HIS A 95 19.25 23.64 -21.57
N PRO A 96 20.55 23.78 -21.88
CA PRO A 96 21.61 23.66 -20.86
C PRO A 96 21.48 24.73 -19.77
N ASP A 97 20.84 25.85 -20.08
CA ASP A 97 20.65 27.00 -19.21
C ASP A 97 19.48 26.85 -18.23
N ARG A 98 18.85 25.69 -18.17
CA ARG A 98 17.74 25.42 -17.26
C ARG A 98 17.93 24.08 -16.57
N TRP A 99 17.90 24.08 -15.25
CA TRP A 99 17.92 22.86 -14.46
C TRP A 99 16.57 22.65 -13.80
N ASP A 100 15.99 21.49 -14.03
CA ASP A 100 14.72 21.09 -13.45
C ASP A 100 14.95 20.02 -12.39
N TYR A 101 14.55 20.33 -11.16
CA TYR A 101 14.51 19.40 -10.04
C TYR A 101 13.06 18.95 -9.88
N VAL A 102 12.79 17.70 -10.25
CA VAL A 102 11.45 17.11 -10.18
C VAL A 102 11.46 16.01 -9.13
N PHE A 103 10.48 16.04 -8.25
CA PHE A 103 10.21 15.01 -7.26
C PHE A 103 8.78 14.54 -7.41
N ARG A 104 8.61 13.23 -7.57
CA ARG A 104 7.31 12.59 -7.64
C ARG A 104 7.21 11.58 -6.50
N TYR A 105 6.11 11.68 -5.76
CA TYR A 105 5.75 10.71 -4.74
C TYR A 105 4.37 10.15 -5.03
N GLN A 106 4.23 8.83 -4.93
CA GLN A 106 2.96 8.13 -5.14
C GLN A 106 2.59 7.42 -3.86
N PHE A 107 1.45 7.82 -3.29
CA PHE A 107 0.88 7.25 -2.07
C PHE A 107 0.23 5.89 -2.35
N PRO A 108 0.02 5.03 -1.32
CA PRO A 108 -0.57 3.70 -1.51
C PRO A 108 -2.03 3.77 -1.98
N ASN A 109 -2.73 4.85 -1.60
CA ASN A 109 -4.10 5.16 -2.00
C ASN A 109 -4.23 5.62 -3.47
N GLY A 110 -3.12 5.66 -4.22
CA GLY A 110 -3.10 6.02 -5.64
C GLY A 110 -2.98 7.52 -5.92
N ARG A 111 -3.01 8.38 -4.90
CA ARG A 111 -2.70 9.82 -5.07
C ARG A 111 -1.23 9.97 -5.46
N ALA A 112 -0.95 10.91 -6.36
CA ALA A 112 0.42 11.28 -6.70
C ALA A 112 0.63 12.77 -6.39
N GLU A 113 1.78 13.07 -5.82
CA GLU A 113 2.26 14.43 -5.58
C GLU A 113 3.47 14.69 -6.48
N LEU A 114 3.44 15.81 -7.20
CA LEU A 114 4.52 16.28 -8.03
C LEU A 114 5.02 17.62 -7.47
N ARG A 115 6.28 17.66 -7.08
CA ARG A 115 6.98 18.84 -6.61
C ARG A 115 8.06 19.17 -7.63
N ARG A 116 8.16 20.41 -8.07
CA ARG A 116 9.15 20.82 -9.06
C ARG A 116 9.75 22.18 -8.70
N ALA A 117 11.05 22.29 -8.92
CA ALA A 117 11.78 23.54 -8.87
C ALA A 117 12.63 23.68 -10.15
N THR A 118 12.58 24.84 -10.76
CA THR A 118 13.31 25.20 -11.97
C THR A 118 14.30 26.30 -11.63
N ILE A 119 15.56 26.09 -11.99
CA ILE A 119 16.61 27.11 -11.88
C ILE A 119 17.04 27.50 -13.28
N VAL A 120 16.94 28.79 -13.57
CA VAL A 120 17.33 29.37 -14.85
C VAL A 120 18.67 30.06 -14.71
N PHE A 121 19.54 29.79 -15.67
CA PHE A 121 20.90 30.31 -15.75
C PHE A 121 21.04 31.24 -16.95
N ARG A 122 21.93 32.22 -16.83
CA ARG A 122 22.46 33.02 -17.94
C ARG A 122 23.93 33.28 -17.64
N ASP A 123 24.81 33.08 -18.63
CA ASP A 123 26.26 33.26 -18.46
C ASP A 123 26.81 32.49 -17.22
N ASP A 124 26.32 31.26 -17.03
CA ASP A 124 26.63 30.36 -15.90
C ASP A 124 26.27 30.89 -14.50
N ARG A 125 25.38 31.89 -14.43
CA ARG A 125 24.87 32.50 -13.20
C ARG A 125 23.37 32.29 -13.07
N VAL A 126 22.87 32.06 -11.86
CA VAL A 126 21.42 31.99 -11.58
C VAL A 126 20.78 33.35 -11.86
N VAL A 127 19.72 33.36 -12.66
CA VAL A 127 18.93 34.57 -12.97
C VAL A 127 17.48 34.49 -12.51
N ALA A 128 16.94 33.28 -12.37
CA ALA A 128 15.60 33.08 -11.86
C ALA A 128 15.48 31.71 -11.19
N ILE A 129 14.59 31.66 -10.20
CA ILE A 129 14.24 30.43 -9.47
C ILE A 129 12.72 30.37 -9.44
N GLU A 130 12.16 29.32 -10.04
CA GLU A 130 10.72 29.05 -10.02
C GLU A 130 10.49 27.77 -9.23
N ALA A 131 9.51 27.74 -8.33
CA ALA A 131 9.18 26.53 -7.60
C ALA A 131 7.68 26.42 -7.38
N ASP A 132 7.19 25.18 -7.53
CA ASP A 132 5.84 24.80 -7.12
C ASP A 132 5.77 24.73 -5.58
N ALA A 133 4.62 24.35 -5.03
CA ALA A 133 4.46 24.23 -3.58
C ALA A 133 5.41 23.17 -3.00
N LEU A 134 6.49 23.62 -2.36
CA LEU A 134 7.47 22.79 -1.67
C LEU A 134 7.20 22.76 -0.16
N PRO A 135 7.54 21.67 0.54
CA PRO A 135 7.52 21.64 2.00
C PRO A 135 8.51 22.68 2.56
N ALA A 136 8.14 23.33 3.67
CA ALA A 136 8.95 24.41 4.24
C ALA A 136 10.35 23.92 4.68
N LYS A 137 10.40 22.73 5.29
CA LYS A 137 11.61 22.07 5.79
C LYS A 137 11.47 20.56 5.61
N GLU A 138 12.58 19.85 5.78
CA GLU A 138 12.58 18.39 5.79
C GLU A 138 11.87 17.89 7.05
N ASP A 139 10.89 17.01 6.87
CA ASP A 139 10.17 16.37 7.95
C ASP A 139 10.57 14.88 7.99
N PRO A 140 11.22 14.40 9.07
CA PRO A 140 11.55 12.98 9.21
C PRO A 140 10.33 12.05 9.19
N ALA A 141 9.14 12.59 9.44
CA ALA A 141 7.88 11.86 9.37
C ALA A 141 7.27 11.83 7.95
N ASP A 142 7.84 12.53 6.96
CA ASP A 142 7.38 12.53 5.57
C ASP A 142 7.66 11.14 4.95
N PRO A 143 6.63 10.38 4.56
CA PRO A 143 6.82 9.06 3.96
C PRO A 143 7.46 9.13 2.56
N ALA A 144 7.56 10.34 1.99
CA ALA A 144 8.26 10.61 0.74
C ALA A 144 9.78 10.77 0.92
N LEU A 145 10.27 10.83 2.16
CA LEU A 145 11.69 10.99 2.43
C LEU A 145 12.47 9.70 2.13
N PRO A 146 13.59 9.75 1.39
CA PRO A 146 14.45 8.59 1.21
C PRO A 146 14.94 8.04 2.56
N GLY A 147 14.72 6.75 2.81
CA GLY A 147 15.08 6.14 4.09
C GLY A 147 14.07 6.36 5.22
N TYR A 148 12.87 6.87 4.91
CA TYR A 148 11.76 6.92 5.86
C TYR A 148 11.55 5.56 6.54
N ARG A 149 11.51 5.59 7.88
CA ARG A 149 11.10 4.46 8.70
C ARG A 149 9.80 4.83 9.41
N PRO A 150 8.75 4.01 9.33
CA PRO A 150 7.53 4.23 10.09
C PRO A 150 7.86 4.38 11.59
N PRO A 151 7.24 5.33 12.31
CA PRO A 151 7.44 5.43 13.75
C PRO A 151 6.98 4.14 14.42
N ALA A 152 7.75 3.63 15.39
CA ALA A 152 7.50 2.34 16.07
C ALA A 152 6.08 2.22 16.68
N THR A 153 5.46 3.35 17.02
CA THR A 153 4.07 3.41 17.53
C THR A 153 3.03 2.99 16.49
N ALA A 154 3.32 3.08 15.19
CA ALA A 154 2.43 2.65 14.12
C ALA A 154 2.40 1.12 13.98
N GLU A 155 3.53 0.43 14.20
CA GLU A 155 3.61 -1.05 14.17
C GLU A 155 2.95 -1.71 15.40
N ALA A 156 2.93 -1.03 16.55
CA ALA A 156 2.33 -1.58 17.77
C ALA A 156 0.79 -1.58 17.80
N ARG A 157 0.13 -1.05 16.76
CA ARG A 157 -1.35 -0.97 16.66
C ARG A 157 -1.96 -1.87 15.59
N SER A 158 -1.16 -2.72 14.94
CA SER A 158 -1.64 -3.76 14.01
C SER A 158 -1.76 -5.11 14.68
#